data_AF-A0A0S7EQU6-F1
#
_entry.id   AF-A0A0S7EQU6-F1
#
_cell.length_a   1.000
_cell.length_b   1.000
_cell.length_c   1.000
_cell.angle_alpha   90.00
_cell.angle_beta   90.00
_cell.angle_gamma   90.00
#
_symmetry.space_group_name_H-M   'P 1'
#
loop_
_entity.id
_entity.type
_entity.pdbx_description
1 polymer ?
#
loop_
_entity_poly.entity_id
_entity_poly.type
_entity_poly.pdbx_seq_one_letter_code
_entity_poly.pdbx_strand_id
1 'polypeptide(L)'
;MYFIPEASLSDTSRPYVIQMRNAGSMHPGFRRDAGVWPQTRSLLYKNVLIKWRTKQQSLQELILPLLLLGLLILISTLNPHVYYGAINTAELPNDDFFQNLKGLAFTPINNITNHIMDEVAHFISVQDRLEMFSSEEELENASLYESSSYIGVVFLDSSATSYRLRFPHNKLPLPSDYTESIASCYSSMLKCRAANYWYSGFTRLQSMIDAAIIEMQTKRPVRKELDIKVVMMGQPGSVEVHKFPHALISIYLVLAFTPFVTFLIVNVAAEKEHRLKDTMTMMGLYDTAFWLSWGLLYAALVTAMSILMAIIATYTALFPYSDFFVIFSLIFLYGISSIFFSFMLTPLFKKPKFASTVGSMLTVVFGCMSLFTVLMRDFPQPLVWLLCLLSPSAFSIGIAQVVYLEAQGDGAVFSSLTNGPHPLYVPLVMLALDCIFYLLLALYLDQVLPGDFGIKRSMLYFLKPSYWSKHRKRYVEVSSVYDAEANGAPGRDECVEPVSPEFRGKEAIRISNICKV
;
A
#
# COMPACT_ATOMS: atom_id res chain seq x y z
N MET A 1 -79.88 -9.55 15.21
CA MET A 1 -79.19 -8.24 15.14
C MET A 1 -77.83 -8.50 14.52
N TYR A 2 -77.53 -8.27 13.25
CA TYR A 2 -78.25 -7.72 12.09
C TYR A 2 -78.56 -8.83 11.06
N PHE A 3 -79.54 -8.57 10.20
CA PHE A 3 -80.32 -9.52 9.39
C PHE A 3 -79.61 -10.09 8.16
N ILE A 4 -79.98 -11.34 7.85
CA ILE A 4 -79.70 -12.14 6.64
C ILE A 4 -80.54 -11.58 5.44
N PRO A 5 -80.21 -11.90 4.18
CA PRO A 5 -81.07 -12.90 3.53
C PRO A 5 -80.30 -13.98 2.76
N GLU A 6 -80.70 -15.21 3.03
CA GLU A 6 -80.44 -16.41 2.26
C GLU A 6 -81.20 -16.28 0.94
N ALA A 7 -80.55 -16.65 -0.16
CA ALA A 7 -81.23 -17.01 -1.39
C ALA A 7 -80.82 -18.44 -1.74
N SER A 8 -81.71 -19.37 -1.43
CA SER A 8 -81.69 -20.75 -1.92
C SER A 8 -81.96 -20.77 -3.42
N LEU A 9 -81.11 -21.42 -4.21
CA LEU A 9 -81.48 -21.91 -5.54
C LEU A 9 -80.86 -23.28 -5.77
N SER A 10 -81.74 -24.15 -6.23
CA SER A 10 -81.70 -25.60 -6.40
C SER A 10 -80.57 -26.13 -7.29
N ASP A 11 -80.08 -27.29 -6.88
CA ASP A 11 -79.31 -28.23 -7.70
C ASP A 11 -80.18 -28.73 -8.87
N THR A 12 -79.71 -28.56 -10.11
CA THR A 12 -79.85 -29.51 -11.24
C THR A 12 -79.31 -28.92 -12.55
N SER A 13 -78.59 -29.77 -13.28
CA SER A 13 -78.29 -29.72 -14.72
C SER A 13 -76.94 -29.13 -15.23
N ARG A 14 -76.03 -30.09 -15.49
CA ARG A 14 -75.03 -30.19 -16.58
C ARG A 14 -73.93 -29.10 -16.68
N PRO A 15 -72.63 -29.49 -16.67
CA PRO A 15 -71.57 -28.56 -17.04
C PRO A 15 -71.60 -28.31 -18.56
N TYR A 16 -71.83 -27.05 -18.94
CA TYR A 16 -71.62 -26.56 -20.30
C TYR A 16 -70.13 -26.60 -20.63
N VAL A 17 -69.74 -27.47 -21.57
CA VAL A 17 -68.42 -27.44 -22.21
C VAL A 17 -68.44 -26.30 -23.24
N ILE A 18 -67.79 -25.18 -22.92
CA ILE A 18 -67.49 -24.14 -23.91
C ILE A 18 -66.31 -24.65 -24.75
N GLN A 19 -66.64 -25.15 -25.93
CA GLN A 19 -65.67 -25.59 -26.93
C GLN A 19 -65.01 -24.33 -27.54
N MET A 20 -63.84 -23.94 -27.03
CA MET A 20 -63.00 -22.93 -27.69
C MET A 20 -62.50 -23.49 -29.02
N ARG A 21 -63.26 -23.21 -30.08
CA ARG A 21 -62.90 -23.48 -31.48
C ARG A 21 -61.96 -22.37 -31.93
N ASN A 22 -60.69 -22.48 -31.57
CA ASN A 22 -59.49 -21.96 -32.25
C ASN A 22 -58.27 -22.13 -31.35
N ALA A 23 -57.86 -23.38 -31.11
CA ALA A 23 -56.50 -23.69 -30.68
C ALA A 23 -55.58 -23.58 -31.92
N GLY A 24 -55.31 -22.35 -32.35
CA GLY A 24 -54.16 -22.07 -33.19
C GLY A 24 -52.92 -22.57 -32.45
N SER A 25 -52.07 -23.32 -33.15
CA SER A 25 -50.82 -23.89 -32.66
C SER A 25 -50.05 -22.88 -31.81
N MET A 26 -50.13 -23.02 -30.48
CA MET A 26 -49.20 -22.37 -29.59
C MET A 26 -47.91 -23.17 -29.70
N HIS A 27 -47.11 -22.82 -30.72
CA HIS A 27 -45.71 -23.19 -30.75
C HIS A 27 -45.13 -22.86 -29.37
N PRO A 28 -44.38 -23.77 -28.73
CA PRO A 28 -43.65 -23.42 -27.53
C PRO A 28 -42.72 -22.29 -27.95
N GLY A 29 -43.06 -21.06 -27.54
CA GLY A 29 -42.23 -19.91 -27.80
C GLY A 29 -40.85 -20.27 -27.28
N PHE A 30 -39.90 -20.40 -28.21
CA PHE A 30 -38.49 -20.56 -27.89
C PHE A 30 -38.21 -19.61 -26.73
N ARG A 31 -37.79 -20.16 -25.59
CA ARG A 31 -37.15 -19.39 -24.53
C ARG A 31 -36.13 -18.53 -25.25
N ARG A 32 -36.41 -17.23 -25.41
CA ARG A 32 -35.40 -16.28 -25.86
C ARG A 32 -34.42 -16.25 -24.71
N ASP A 33 -33.44 -17.15 -24.74
CA ASP A 33 -32.28 -17.11 -23.87
C ASP A 33 -31.57 -15.81 -24.22
N ALA A 34 -32.01 -14.71 -23.58
CA ALA A 34 -31.38 -13.43 -23.74
C ALA A 34 -29.92 -13.63 -23.33
N GLY A 35 -28.99 -13.41 -24.27
CA GLY A 35 -27.57 -13.57 -24.01
C GLY A 35 -27.13 -12.71 -22.82
N VAL A 36 -25.96 -13.04 -22.26
CA VAL A 36 -25.38 -12.32 -21.11
C VAL A 36 -25.35 -10.80 -21.32
N TRP A 37 -25.08 -10.34 -22.54
CA TRP A 37 -24.98 -8.92 -22.87
C TRP A 37 -26.31 -8.14 -22.77
N PRO A 38 -27.41 -8.55 -23.43
CA PRO A 38 -28.73 -7.96 -23.21
C PRO A 38 -29.13 -7.90 -21.73
N GLN A 39 -28.89 -8.97 -20.97
CA GLN A 39 -29.20 -9.02 -19.55
C GLN A 39 -28.35 -8.00 -18.75
N THR A 40 -27.05 -7.94 -19.03
CA THR A 40 -26.11 -6.99 -18.39
C THR A 40 -26.54 -5.55 -18.65
N ARG A 41 -26.97 -5.22 -19.88
CA ARG A 41 -27.43 -3.88 -20.25
C ARG A 41 -28.69 -3.48 -19.46
N SER A 42 -29.66 -4.38 -19.33
CA SER A 42 -30.89 -4.12 -18.56
C SER A 42 -30.59 -3.94 -17.06
N LEU A 43 -29.72 -4.77 -16.50
CA LEU A 43 -29.28 -4.63 -15.10
C LEU A 43 -28.48 -3.36 -14.86
N LEU A 44 -27.60 -2.99 -15.79
CA LEU A 44 -26.84 -1.76 -15.68
C LEU A 44 -27.77 -0.54 -15.67
N TYR A 45 -28.80 -0.53 -16.51
CA TYR A 45 -29.83 0.51 -16.48
C TYR A 45 -30.58 0.55 -15.14
N LYS A 46 -30.95 -0.61 -14.58
CA LYS A 46 -31.52 -0.71 -13.22
C LYS A 46 -30.57 -0.11 -12.18
N ASN A 47 -29.29 -0.46 -12.21
CA ASN A 47 -28.30 0.01 -11.23
C ASN A 47 -28.05 1.52 -11.36
N VAL A 48 -28.04 2.07 -12.58
CA VAL A 48 -27.99 3.52 -12.83
C VAL A 48 -29.22 4.21 -12.24
N LEU A 49 -30.41 3.67 -12.43
CA LEU A 49 -31.64 4.21 -11.83
C LEU A 49 -31.61 4.17 -10.31
N ILE A 50 -31.05 3.11 -9.70
CA ILE A 50 -30.85 3.04 -8.25
C ILE A 50 -29.97 4.21 -7.79
N LYS A 51 -28.80 4.38 -8.41
CA LYS A 51 -27.87 5.49 -8.11
C LYS A 51 -28.50 6.87 -8.32
N TRP A 52 -29.32 7.02 -9.35
CA TRP A 52 -30.04 8.25 -9.63
C TRP A 52 -31.13 8.55 -8.60
N ARG A 53 -31.78 7.52 -8.05
CA ARG A 53 -32.79 7.67 -6.99
C ARG A 53 -32.14 7.95 -5.63
N THR A 54 -30.98 7.36 -5.35
CA THR A 54 -30.19 7.58 -4.12
C THR A 54 -29.19 8.73 -4.28
N LYS A 55 -29.66 9.91 -4.72
CA LYS A 55 -28.80 11.06 -5.06
C LYS A 55 -27.86 11.47 -3.93
N GLN A 56 -28.33 11.45 -2.69
CA GLN A 56 -27.53 11.84 -1.52
C GLN A 56 -26.33 10.92 -1.30
N GLN A 57 -26.51 9.60 -1.45
CA GLN A 57 -25.42 8.62 -1.32
C GLN A 57 -24.42 8.74 -2.48
N SER A 58 -24.92 8.80 -3.71
CA SER A 58 -24.09 8.97 -4.91
C SER A 58 -23.29 10.28 -4.88
N LEU A 59 -23.86 11.35 -4.32
CA LEU A 59 -23.17 12.63 -4.18
C LEU A 59 -22.10 12.56 -3.08
N GLN A 60 -22.38 11.90 -1.95
CA GLN A 60 -21.38 11.68 -0.89
C GLN A 60 -20.19 10.83 -1.39
N GLU A 61 -20.45 9.82 -2.23
CA GLU A 61 -19.43 8.99 -2.88
C GLU A 61 -18.45 9.79 -3.73
N LEU A 62 -18.93 10.83 -4.41
CA LEU A 62 -18.11 11.63 -5.33
C LEU A 62 -17.46 12.85 -4.64
N ILE A 63 -18.15 13.46 -3.67
CA ILE A 63 -17.62 14.65 -2.98
C ILE A 63 -16.51 14.28 -2.00
N LEU A 64 -16.61 13.17 -1.27
CA LEU A 64 -15.60 12.84 -0.25
C LEU A 64 -14.17 12.66 -0.83
N PRO A 65 -13.96 11.93 -1.94
CA PRO A 65 -12.64 11.85 -2.58
C PRO A 65 -12.08 13.23 -2.95
N LEU A 66 -12.93 14.11 -3.51
CA LEU A 66 -12.53 15.47 -3.92
C LEU A 66 -12.25 16.38 -2.73
N LEU A 67 -13.01 16.24 -1.64
CA LEU A 67 -12.79 16.98 -0.40
C LEU A 67 -11.47 16.58 0.25
N LEU A 68 -11.17 15.28 0.32
CA LEU A 68 -9.90 14.79 0.85
C LEU A 68 -8.72 15.24 -0.03
N LEU A 69 -8.88 15.24 -1.36
CA LEU A 69 -7.88 15.78 -2.27
C LEU A 69 -7.67 17.29 -2.08
N GLY A 70 -8.75 18.06 -1.93
CA GLY A 70 -8.68 19.50 -1.65
C GLY A 70 -7.99 19.82 -0.32
N LEU A 71 -8.26 19.02 0.71
CA LEU A 71 -7.58 19.14 2.00
C LEU A 71 -6.10 18.78 1.92
N LEU A 72 -5.73 17.78 1.09
CA LEU A 72 -4.33 17.47 0.81
C LEU A 72 -3.61 18.62 0.10
N ILE A 73 -4.24 19.25 -0.89
CA ILE A 73 -3.68 20.41 -1.57
C ILE A 73 -3.44 21.54 -0.56
N LEU A 74 -4.41 21.80 0.33
CA LEU A 74 -4.24 22.79 1.39
C LEU A 74 -3.04 22.47 2.29
N ILE A 75 -2.92 21.23 2.76
CA ILE A 75 -1.78 20.80 3.60
C ILE A 75 -0.45 20.94 2.86
N SER A 76 -0.39 20.57 1.57
CA SER A 76 0.79 20.68 0.72
C SER A 76 1.21 22.14 0.56
N THR A 77 0.26 23.03 0.27
CA THR A 77 0.54 24.47 0.13
C THR A 77 1.02 25.14 1.42
N LEU A 78 0.58 24.64 2.59
CA LEU A 78 1.00 25.16 3.89
C LEU A 78 2.40 24.67 4.30
N ASN A 79 2.90 23.58 3.72
CA ASN A 79 4.18 22.95 4.07
C ASN A 79 5.03 22.67 2.82
N PRO A 80 5.59 23.71 2.17
CA PRO A 80 6.44 23.52 1.01
C PRO A 80 7.71 22.75 1.38
N HIS A 81 8.22 21.96 0.44
CA HIS A 81 9.51 21.29 0.58
C HIS A 81 10.65 22.33 0.75
N VAL A 82 11.59 22.04 1.65
CA VAL A 82 12.78 22.87 1.86
C VAL A 82 13.87 22.40 0.91
N TYR A 83 14.22 23.27 -0.03
CA TYR A 83 15.28 23.03 -0.99
C TYR A 83 16.60 23.56 -0.46
N TYR A 84 17.62 22.70 -0.48
CA TYR A 84 18.98 23.10 -0.18
C TYR A 84 19.83 23.09 -1.47
N GLY A 85 20.48 24.21 -1.76
CA GLY A 85 21.30 24.38 -2.98
C GLY A 85 22.53 23.47 -3.02
N ALA A 86 23.31 23.49 -4.09
CA ALA A 86 24.60 22.79 -4.06
C ALA A 86 25.57 23.52 -3.11
N ILE A 87 26.32 22.75 -2.32
CA ILE A 87 27.41 23.26 -1.49
C ILE A 87 28.72 23.00 -2.24
N ASN A 88 29.51 24.03 -2.49
CA ASN A 88 30.81 23.87 -3.13
C ASN A 88 31.83 23.27 -2.16
N THR A 89 32.91 22.70 -2.69
CA THR A 89 34.07 22.35 -1.87
C THR A 89 34.69 23.62 -1.31
N ALA A 90 34.91 23.68 0.00
CA ALA A 90 35.56 24.82 0.64
C ALA A 90 36.68 24.37 1.57
N GLU A 91 37.81 25.06 1.49
CA GLU A 91 38.89 24.92 2.45
C GLU A 91 38.47 25.62 3.75
N LEU A 92 38.67 24.96 4.89
CA LEU A 92 38.41 25.57 6.18
C LEU A 92 39.57 26.53 6.53
N PRO A 93 39.28 27.77 6.96
CA PRO A 93 40.32 28.71 7.34
C PRO A 93 41.11 28.17 8.54
N ASN A 94 42.41 28.43 8.54
CA ASN A 94 43.25 28.23 9.72
C ASN A 94 42.86 29.29 10.74
N ASP A 95 42.22 28.87 11.82
CA ASP A 95 41.92 29.75 12.95
C ASP A 95 42.91 29.45 14.08
N ASP A 96 43.39 30.50 14.76
CA ASP A 96 44.41 30.39 15.81
C ASP A 96 43.78 29.91 17.14
N PHE A 97 43.18 28.73 17.13
CA PHE A 97 42.49 28.11 18.27
C PHE A 97 43.35 28.12 19.54
N PHE A 98 44.63 27.81 19.41
CA PHE A 98 45.52 27.60 20.54
C PHE A 98 45.87 28.88 21.31
N GLN A 99 45.58 30.07 20.78
CA GLN A 99 45.72 31.32 21.54
C GLN A 99 44.74 31.37 22.73
N ASN A 100 43.58 30.75 22.59
CA ASN A 100 42.52 30.70 23.61
C ASN A 100 42.57 29.44 24.49
N LEU A 101 43.57 28.58 24.30
CA LEU A 101 43.76 27.37 25.10
C LEU A 101 44.27 27.75 26.50
N LYS A 102 43.59 27.28 27.55
CA LYS A 102 43.96 27.58 28.94
C LYS A 102 45.10 26.69 29.45
N GLY A 103 45.17 25.45 28.99
CA GLY A 103 46.25 24.53 29.31
C GLY A 103 46.09 23.17 28.65
N LEU A 104 47.19 22.45 28.53
CA LEU A 104 47.28 21.10 27.99
C LEU A 104 47.78 20.17 29.09
N ALA A 105 47.06 19.09 29.36
CA ALA A 105 47.49 18.05 30.28
C ALA A 105 47.92 16.80 29.57
N PHE A 106 48.81 16.04 30.20
CA PHE A 106 49.05 14.66 29.79
C PHE A 106 49.32 13.70 30.96
N THR A 107 49.13 12.42 30.65
CA THR A 107 49.39 11.28 31.55
C THR A 107 49.72 10.04 30.71
N PRO A 108 50.53 9.07 31.20
CA PRO A 108 51.28 9.06 32.45
C PRO A 108 52.63 9.80 32.35
N ILE A 109 53.21 10.12 33.50
CA ILE A 109 54.52 10.80 33.62
C ILE A 109 55.63 9.80 33.30
N ASN A 110 56.20 9.90 32.10
CA ASN A 110 57.33 9.08 31.64
C ASN A 110 58.33 9.98 30.88
N ASN A 111 59.59 9.55 30.76
CA ASN A 111 60.59 10.32 30.02
C ASN A 111 60.21 10.50 28.52
N ILE A 112 59.53 9.50 27.96
CA ILE A 112 59.04 9.50 26.57
C ILE A 112 57.87 10.47 26.40
N THR A 113 56.85 10.38 27.26
CA THR A 113 55.65 11.23 27.18
C THR A 113 56.00 12.69 27.47
N ASN A 114 56.91 12.95 28.42
CA ASN A 114 57.42 14.29 28.69
C ASN A 114 58.12 14.88 27.46
N HIS A 115 59.00 14.12 26.78
CA HIS A 115 59.67 14.61 25.58
C HIS A 115 58.68 14.95 24.46
N ILE A 116 57.73 14.06 24.18
CA ILE A 116 56.72 14.27 23.13
C ILE A 116 55.89 15.52 23.45
N MET A 117 55.43 15.66 24.69
CA MET A 117 54.53 16.75 25.07
C MET A 117 55.23 18.09 25.22
N ASP A 118 56.52 18.11 25.57
CA ASP A 118 57.35 19.32 25.54
C ASP A 118 57.56 19.81 24.11
N GLU A 119 57.80 18.88 23.18
CA GLU A 119 57.92 19.18 21.75
C GLU A 119 56.59 19.69 21.16
N VAL A 120 55.46 19.09 21.53
CA VAL A 120 54.12 19.57 21.15
C VAL A 120 53.84 20.95 21.75
N ALA A 121 54.19 21.19 23.01
CA ALA A 121 54.04 22.50 23.65
C ALA A 121 54.89 23.56 22.94
N HIS A 122 56.08 23.19 22.44
CA HIS A 122 56.89 24.02 21.57
C HIS A 122 56.29 24.26 20.19
N PHE A 123 55.55 23.29 19.65
CA PHE A 123 54.87 23.51 18.37
C PHE A 123 53.72 24.51 18.45
N ILE A 124 53.05 24.54 19.59
CA ILE A 124 51.82 25.29 19.82
C ILE A 124 52.09 26.62 20.55
N SER A 125 53.30 26.82 21.08
CA SER A 125 53.71 27.99 21.88
C SER A 125 52.95 28.10 23.21
N VAL A 126 52.76 26.97 23.90
CA VAL A 126 51.97 26.85 25.15
C VAL A 126 52.77 26.20 26.30
N GLN A 127 54.09 26.34 26.29
CA GLN A 127 54.99 25.72 27.29
C GLN A 127 54.64 26.09 28.74
N ASP A 128 54.23 27.33 28.97
CA ASP A 128 53.89 27.81 30.32
C ASP A 128 52.55 27.26 30.85
N ARG A 129 51.82 26.45 30.05
CA ARG A 129 50.50 25.90 30.39
C ARG A 129 50.42 24.39 30.17
N LEU A 130 51.56 23.70 30.21
CA LEU A 130 51.64 22.25 30.16
C LEU A 130 51.63 21.69 31.59
N GLU A 131 50.67 20.84 31.89
CA GLU A 131 50.55 20.18 33.20
C GLU A 131 50.64 18.66 33.05
N MET A 132 51.12 17.99 34.10
CA MET A 132 51.47 16.58 34.09
C MET A 132 50.78 15.85 35.24
N PHE A 133 50.14 14.72 34.93
CA PHE A 133 49.37 13.93 35.90
C PHE A 133 49.83 12.47 35.94
N SER A 134 49.85 11.89 37.13
CA SER A 134 50.34 10.52 37.32
C SER A 134 49.34 9.46 36.84
N SER A 135 48.04 9.77 36.89
CA SER A 135 46.96 8.88 36.47
C SER A 135 45.85 9.60 35.68
N GLU A 136 45.05 8.83 34.94
CA GLU A 136 43.87 9.33 34.22
C GLU A 136 42.79 9.88 35.18
N GLU A 137 42.66 9.30 36.38
CA GLU A 137 41.69 9.76 37.40
C GLU A 137 42.04 11.14 37.95
N GLU A 138 43.32 11.42 38.20
CA GLU A 138 43.77 12.75 38.65
C GLU A 138 43.52 13.82 37.58
N LEU A 139 43.79 13.49 36.32
CA LEU A 139 43.53 14.37 35.18
C LEU A 139 42.03 14.66 35.05
N GLU A 140 41.18 13.63 35.19
CA GLU A 140 39.72 13.80 35.12
C GLU A 140 39.21 14.66 36.28
N ASN A 141 39.68 14.42 37.51
CA ASN A 141 39.30 15.22 38.68
C ASN A 141 39.73 16.68 38.53
N ALA A 142 40.95 16.95 38.03
CA ALA A 142 41.42 18.30 37.75
C ALA A 142 40.52 19.01 36.71
N SER A 143 40.06 18.29 35.69
CA SER A 143 39.18 18.84 34.66
C SER A 143 37.78 19.24 35.18
N LEU A 144 37.31 18.67 36.30
CA LEU A 144 36.02 19.02 36.91
C LEU A 144 36.04 20.40 37.58
N TYR A 145 37.19 20.80 38.12
CA TYR A 145 37.37 22.12 38.73
C TYR A 145 37.48 23.23 37.68
N GLU A 146 37.96 22.91 36.47
CA GLU A 146 38.21 23.89 35.41
C GLU A 146 37.72 23.42 34.02
N SER A 147 36.41 23.37 33.86
CA SER A 147 35.75 22.64 32.77
C SER A 147 35.82 23.26 31.37
N SER A 148 36.15 24.54 31.22
CA SER A 148 35.82 25.28 29.98
C SER A 148 36.89 25.30 28.89
N SER A 149 38.16 24.99 29.19
CA SER A 149 39.25 25.09 28.19
C SER A 149 40.48 24.21 28.46
N TYR A 150 40.33 23.14 29.24
CA TYR A 150 41.40 22.18 29.50
C TYR A 150 41.31 20.98 28.55
N ILE A 151 42.42 20.59 27.94
CA ILE A 151 42.49 19.42 27.04
C ILE A 151 43.47 18.41 27.61
N GLY A 152 43.06 17.15 27.70
CA GLY A 152 43.89 16.06 28.22
C GLY A 152 44.37 15.10 27.14
N VAL A 153 45.61 14.66 27.24
CA VAL A 153 46.23 13.62 26.41
C VAL A 153 46.58 12.42 27.28
N VAL A 154 45.95 11.28 27.03
CA VAL A 154 46.17 10.04 27.79
C VAL A 154 46.90 9.04 26.90
N PHE A 155 48.18 8.78 27.16
CA PHE A 155 48.93 7.74 26.46
C PHE A 155 48.61 6.37 27.07
N LEU A 156 48.26 5.40 26.22
CA LEU A 156 47.81 4.07 26.68
C LEU A 156 48.95 3.06 26.76
N ASP A 157 49.99 3.26 25.94
CA ASP A 157 51.14 2.36 25.84
C ASP A 157 52.38 2.96 26.47
N SER A 158 53.25 2.10 27.00
CA SER A 158 54.58 2.50 27.50
C SER A 158 55.49 3.08 26.41
N SER A 159 55.25 2.74 25.15
CA SER A 159 55.94 3.29 23.97
C SER A 159 55.37 4.63 23.49
N ALA A 160 54.30 5.15 24.13
CA ALA A 160 53.61 6.38 23.74
C ALA A 160 53.14 6.42 22.27
N THR A 161 52.94 5.26 21.66
CA THR A 161 52.49 5.10 20.26
C THR A 161 50.99 5.19 20.08
N SER A 162 50.23 4.97 21.16
CA SER A 162 48.78 5.09 21.18
C SER A 162 48.36 6.04 22.28
N TYR A 163 47.39 6.89 21.96
CA TYR A 163 46.88 7.89 22.88
C TYR A 163 45.39 8.13 22.67
N ARG A 164 44.77 8.74 23.67
CA ARG A 164 43.38 9.18 23.69
C ARG A 164 43.34 10.66 24.05
N LEU A 165 42.58 11.42 23.28
CA LEU A 165 42.33 12.83 23.54
C LEU A 165 41.04 12.99 24.34
N ARG A 166 41.08 13.79 25.40
CA ARG A 166 39.92 14.17 26.22
C ARG A 166 39.65 15.66 26.06
N PHE A 167 38.44 15.98 25.61
CA PHE A 167 37.97 17.33 25.35
C PHE A 167 36.70 17.62 26.18
N PRO A 168 36.41 18.90 26.48
CA PRO A 168 35.14 19.29 27.08
C PRO A 168 33.94 18.86 26.23
N HIS A 169 32.91 18.32 26.87
CA HIS A 169 31.71 17.76 26.22
C HIS A 169 30.97 18.74 25.29
N ASN A 170 31.14 20.05 25.49
CA ASN A 170 30.49 21.11 24.72
C ASN A 170 31.30 21.56 23.48
N LYS A 171 32.55 21.11 23.32
CA LYS A 171 33.42 21.53 22.21
C LYS A 171 33.48 20.54 21.04
N LEU A 172 33.17 19.27 21.27
CA LEU A 172 33.17 18.23 20.23
C LEU A 172 31.79 17.62 20.04
N PRO A 173 31.38 17.33 18.79
CA PRO A 173 30.18 16.55 18.52
C PRO A 173 30.40 15.08 18.92
N LEU A 174 29.34 14.38 19.33
CA LEU A 174 29.45 12.97 19.70
C LEU A 174 29.66 12.09 18.45
N PRO A 175 30.56 11.09 18.49
CA PRO A 175 30.75 10.14 17.40
C PRO A 175 29.51 9.29 17.08
N SER A 176 28.55 9.22 18.01
CA SER A 176 27.29 8.48 17.88
C SER A 176 26.14 9.29 17.29
N ASP A 177 26.34 10.58 16.98
CA ASP A 177 25.34 11.42 16.34
C ASP A 177 25.23 11.07 14.84
N TYR A 178 24.65 9.91 14.54
CA TYR A 178 24.29 9.50 13.16
C TYR A 178 23.00 10.17 12.66
N THR A 179 22.43 11.09 13.44
CA THR A 179 20.99 11.42 13.42
C THR A 179 20.69 12.90 13.18
N GLU A 180 21.52 13.63 12.43
CA GLU A 180 21.17 15.02 12.07
C GLU A 180 20.91 15.20 10.59
N SER A 181 19.90 16.03 10.31
CA SER A 181 19.54 16.42 8.96
C SER A 181 20.67 17.24 8.32
N ILE A 182 20.85 17.01 7.02
CA ILE A 182 21.84 17.70 6.18
C ILE A 182 21.66 19.23 6.28
N ALA A 183 20.45 19.69 6.62
CA ALA A 183 20.07 21.07 6.88
C ALA A 183 21.02 21.86 7.80
N SER A 184 21.62 21.21 8.81
CA SER A 184 22.47 21.89 9.80
C SER A 184 23.70 22.55 9.17
N CYS A 185 24.33 21.88 8.20
CA CYS A 185 25.52 22.37 7.49
C CYS A 185 25.21 23.39 6.38
N TYR A 186 23.93 23.54 5.99
CA TYR A 186 23.49 24.50 4.96
C TYR A 186 23.37 25.94 5.45
N SER A 187 23.06 26.15 6.74
CA SER A 187 22.90 27.50 7.32
C SER A 187 24.20 28.32 7.28
N SER A 188 25.34 27.63 7.40
CA SER A 188 26.68 28.14 7.21
C SER A 188 27.63 26.96 7.20
N MET A 189 28.53 26.88 6.23
CA MET A 189 29.64 25.90 6.22
C MET A 189 30.43 25.94 7.53
N LEU A 190 30.63 27.13 8.12
CA LEU A 190 31.34 27.30 9.39
C LEU A 190 30.58 26.72 10.60
N LYS A 191 29.26 26.49 10.49
CA LYS A 191 28.41 25.95 11.56
C LYS A 191 28.15 24.45 11.41
N CYS A 192 28.79 23.80 10.44
CA CYS A 192 28.67 22.36 10.27
C CYS A 192 29.31 21.64 11.46
N ARG A 193 28.59 20.74 12.13
CA ARG A 193 29.11 20.03 13.32
C ARG A 193 30.40 19.26 13.03
N ALA A 194 30.53 18.69 11.83
CA ALA A 194 31.77 18.03 11.42
C ALA A 194 32.97 19.00 11.39
N ALA A 195 32.76 20.26 11.01
CA ALA A 195 33.79 21.30 11.03
C ALA A 195 34.22 21.66 12.45
N ASN A 196 33.44 21.35 13.48
CA ASN A 196 33.83 21.59 14.87
C ASN A 196 35.09 20.78 15.27
N TYR A 197 35.39 19.63 14.64
CA TYR A 197 36.67 18.93 14.86
C TYR A 197 37.90 19.71 14.37
N TRP A 198 37.69 20.62 13.41
CA TRP A 198 38.71 21.56 12.95
C TRP A 198 38.79 22.78 13.86
N TYR A 199 37.65 23.46 14.08
CA TYR A 199 37.60 24.69 14.89
C TYR A 199 37.88 24.49 16.39
N SER A 200 37.63 23.30 16.93
CA SER A 200 38.00 22.94 18.31
C SER A 200 39.50 22.64 18.47
N GLY A 201 40.28 22.65 17.38
CA GLY A 201 41.71 22.31 17.41
C GLY A 201 42.02 20.82 17.60
N PHE A 202 41.00 19.94 17.66
CA PHE A 202 41.19 18.49 17.85
C PHE A 202 42.11 17.87 16.80
N THR A 203 41.77 18.06 15.53
CA THR A 203 42.55 17.52 14.39
C THR A 203 43.96 18.10 14.33
N ARG A 204 44.13 19.38 14.67
CA ARG A 204 45.45 20.02 14.68
C ARG A 204 46.30 19.52 15.84
N LEU A 205 45.75 19.39 17.05
CA LEU A 205 46.44 18.81 18.19
C LEU A 205 46.86 17.38 17.90
N GLN A 206 45.96 16.58 17.32
CA GLN A 206 46.25 15.22 16.88
C GLN A 206 47.43 15.19 15.90
N SER A 207 47.43 16.07 14.89
CA SER A 207 48.54 16.16 13.92
C SER A 207 49.87 16.56 14.54
N MET A 208 49.87 17.41 15.58
CA MET A 208 51.09 17.86 16.25
C MET A 208 51.67 16.76 17.15
N ILE A 209 50.81 16.02 17.85
CA ILE A 209 51.22 14.86 18.64
C ILE A 209 51.80 13.78 17.72
N ASP A 210 51.11 13.48 16.61
CA ASP A 210 51.59 12.51 15.63
C ASP A 210 52.92 12.96 15.00
N ALA A 211 53.06 14.24 14.67
CA ALA A 211 54.33 14.79 14.17
C ALA A 211 55.47 14.62 15.19
N ALA A 212 55.24 14.91 16.48
CA ALA A 212 56.23 14.73 17.54
C ALA A 212 56.60 13.25 17.76
N ILE A 213 55.63 12.33 17.70
CA ILE A 213 55.88 10.89 17.77
C ILE A 213 56.73 10.43 16.57
N ILE A 214 56.39 10.88 15.36
CA ILE A 214 57.14 10.53 14.13
C ILE A 214 58.56 11.12 14.18
N GLU A 215 58.71 12.37 14.62
CA GLU A 215 60.02 13.04 14.77
C GLU A 215 60.90 12.31 15.77
N MET A 216 60.34 11.90 16.91
CA MET A 216 61.05 11.10 17.92
C MET A 216 61.50 9.74 17.38
N GLN A 217 60.65 9.05 16.62
CA GLN A 217 60.97 7.71 16.08
C GLN A 217 61.95 7.76 14.92
N THR A 218 61.77 8.71 14.00
CA THR A 218 62.56 8.82 12.76
C THR A 218 63.82 9.67 12.92
N LYS A 219 63.91 10.45 14.01
CA LYS A 219 64.97 11.43 14.29
C LYS A 219 65.13 12.46 13.17
N ARG A 220 64.03 12.83 12.52
CA ARG A 220 63.97 13.80 11.42
C ARG A 220 62.91 14.85 11.70
N PRO A 221 63.17 16.13 11.39
CA PRO A 221 62.18 17.18 11.57
C PRO A 221 61.04 17.02 10.56
N VAL A 222 59.84 16.71 11.06
CA VAL A 222 58.68 16.38 10.21
C VAL A 222 57.63 17.50 10.19
N ARG A 223 57.75 18.47 11.09
CA ARG A 223 56.77 19.56 11.28
C ARG A 223 56.30 20.26 10.01
N LYS A 224 57.23 20.60 9.09
CA LYS A 224 56.88 21.32 7.85
C LYS A 224 56.22 20.43 6.81
N GLU A 225 56.43 19.12 6.89
CA GLU A 225 55.88 18.14 5.96
C GLU A 225 54.45 17.73 6.35
N LEU A 226 54.10 17.83 7.64
CA LEU A 226 52.78 17.48 8.18
C LEU A 226 51.80 18.66 8.26
N ASP A 227 51.97 19.72 7.47
CA ASP A 227 51.00 20.83 7.48
C ASP A 227 49.68 20.44 6.80
N ILE A 228 48.70 20.09 7.63
CA ILE A 228 47.39 19.60 7.18
C ILE A 228 46.53 20.76 6.69
N LYS A 229 45.95 20.57 5.50
CA LYS A 229 44.84 21.38 4.98
C LYS A 229 43.57 20.56 5.03
N VAL A 230 42.51 21.12 5.62
CA VAL A 230 41.21 20.45 5.70
C VAL A 230 40.25 21.08 4.72
N VAL A 231 39.68 20.24 3.88
CA VAL A 231 38.68 20.61 2.87
C VAL A 231 37.37 19.92 3.21
N MET A 232 36.30 20.71 3.31
CA MET A 232 34.96 20.15 3.33
C MET A 232 34.53 19.87 1.90
N MET A 233 34.25 18.59 1.63
CA MET A 233 33.77 18.17 0.32
C MET A 233 32.39 18.77 0.06
N GLY A 234 32.21 19.33 -1.13
CA GLY A 234 30.93 19.84 -1.56
C GLY A 234 29.90 18.72 -1.70
N GLN A 235 28.63 19.05 -1.48
CA GLN A 235 27.51 18.13 -1.63
C GLN A 235 26.57 18.64 -2.72
N PRO A 236 26.05 17.76 -3.60
CA PRO A 236 25.02 18.16 -4.55
C PRO A 236 23.79 18.70 -3.81
N GLY A 237 23.02 19.56 -4.49
CA GLY A 237 21.76 20.08 -3.96
C GLY A 237 20.85 18.95 -3.51
N SER A 238 20.25 19.11 -2.33
CA SER A 238 19.42 18.08 -1.72
C SER A 238 18.13 18.69 -1.21
N VAL A 239 17.06 17.91 -1.23
CA VAL A 239 15.76 18.31 -0.71
C VAL A 239 15.49 17.50 0.53
N GLU A 240 15.19 18.17 1.64
CA GLU A 240 14.79 17.47 2.85
C GLU A 240 13.31 17.10 2.74
N VAL A 241 13.07 15.82 2.45
CA VAL A 241 11.72 15.27 2.37
C VAL A 241 11.26 14.95 3.78
N HIS A 242 10.43 15.82 4.36
CA HIS A 242 9.79 15.50 5.64
C HIS A 242 8.92 14.24 5.51
N LYS A 243 9.23 13.22 6.32
CA LYS A 243 8.54 11.93 6.32
C LYS A 243 7.06 12.04 6.64
N PHE A 244 6.66 13.03 7.44
CA PHE A 244 5.28 13.19 7.90
C PHE A 244 4.30 13.63 6.79
N PRO A 245 4.54 14.73 6.04
CA PRO A 245 3.73 15.06 4.86
C PRO A 245 3.68 13.93 3.83
N HIS A 246 4.81 13.24 3.61
CA HIS A 246 4.93 12.12 2.67
C HIS A 246 4.01 10.94 3.03
N ALA A 247 4.02 10.56 4.31
CA ALA A 247 3.12 9.56 4.87
C ALA A 247 1.64 9.98 4.79
N LEU A 248 1.33 11.25 5.10
CA LEU A 248 -0.04 11.75 5.08
C LEU A 248 -0.63 11.74 3.67
N ILE A 249 0.09 12.24 2.66
CA ILE A 249 -0.40 12.26 1.26
C ILE A 249 -0.77 10.84 0.80
N SER A 250 0.09 9.87 1.13
CA SER A 250 -0.09 8.47 0.75
C SER A 250 -1.36 7.85 1.38
N ILE A 251 -1.59 8.06 2.68
CA ILE A 251 -2.79 7.52 3.36
C ILE A 251 -4.07 8.22 2.88
N TYR A 252 -4.07 9.55 2.76
CA TYR A 252 -5.29 10.29 2.43
C TYR A 252 -5.80 9.95 1.03
N LEU A 253 -4.89 9.70 0.08
CA LEU A 253 -5.28 9.22 -1.25
C LEU A 253 -5.88 7.81 -1.21
N VAL A 254 -5.40 6.91 -0.33
CA VAL A 254 -6.06 5.60 -0.10
C VAL A 254 -7.47 5.82 0.44
N LEU A 255 -7.62 6.69 1.44
CA LEU A 255 -8.89 7.01 2.09
C LEU A 255 -9.92 7.63 1.13
N ALA A 256 -9.46 8.34 0.10
CA ALA A 256 -10.30 8.90 -0.95
C ALA A 256 -11.12 7.83 -1.67
N PHE A 257 -10.62 6.60 -1.80
CA PHE A 257 -11.35 5.51 -2.48
C PHE A 257 -12.22 4.66 -1.55
N THR A 258 -12.08 4.81 -0.23
CA THR A 258 -12.88 4.07 0.76
C THR A 258 -14.40 4.17 0.55
N PRO A 259 -14.99 5.32 0.17
CA PRO A 259 -16.41 5.41 -0.16
C PRO A 259 -16.84 4.47 -1.29
N PHE A 260 -16.06 4.37 -2.36
CA PHE A 260 -16.41 3.48 -3.48
C PHE A 260 -16.50 2.02 -3.00
N VAL A 261 -15.55 1.60 -2.15
CA VAL A 261 -15.55 0.26 -1.53
C VAL A 261 -16.76 0.06 -0.63
N THR A 262 -17.04 0.99 0.28
CA THR A 262 -18.15 0.84 1.25
C THR A 262 -19.50 0.77 0.57
N PHE A 263 -19.82 1.74 -0.29
CA PHE A 263 -21.12 1.79 -0.94
C PHE A 263 -21.30 0.64 -1.94
N LEU A 264 -20.24 0.19 -2.62
CA LEU A 264 -20.31 -0.99 -3.48
C LEU A 264 -20.68 -2.23 -2.68
N ILE A 265 -19.99 -2.48 -1.56
CA ILE A 265 -20.29 -3.61 -0.67
C ILE A 265 -21.72 -3.50 -0.13
N VAL A 266 -22.16 -2.33 0.34
CA VAL A 266 -23.54 -2.16 0.84
C VAL A 266 -24.56 -2.49 -0.24
N ASN A 267 -24.40 -1.97 -1.46
CA ASN A 267 -25.38 -2.16 -2.53
C ASN A 267 -25.46 -3.62 -2.98
N VAL A 268 -24.32 -4.28 -3.21
CA VAL A 268 -24.30 -5.69 -3.65
C VAL A 268 -24.76 -6.61 -2.52
N ALA A 269 -24.30 -6.38 -1.28
CA ALA A 269 -24.71 -7.18 -0.14
C ALA A 269 -26.18 -6.95 0.23
N ALA A 270 -26.76 -5.76 0.00
CA ALA A 270 -28.19 -5.51 0.20
C ALA A 270 -29.02 -6.28 -0.83
N GLU A 271 -28.60 -6.34 -2.10
CA GLU A 271 -29.29 -7.18 -3.11
C GLU A 271 -29.20 -8.67 -2.77
N LYS A 272 -28.09 -9.12 -2.17
CA LYS A 272 -27.96 -10.49 -1.65
C LYS A 272 -28.85 -10.72 -0.41
N GLU A 273 -28.88 -9.79 0.54
CA GLU A 273 -29.70 -9.91 1.77
C GLU A 273 -31.20 -9.96 1.45
N HIS A 274 -31.67 -9.10 0.54
CA HIS A 274 -33.06 -9.10 0.08
C HIS A 274 -33.39 -10.26 -0.88
N ARG A 275 -32.43 -11.16 -1.14
CA ARG A 275 -32.58 -12.32 -2.05
C ARG A 275 -32.98 -11.91 -3.48
N LEU A 276 -32.64 -10.69 -3.87
CA LEU A 276 -32.91 -10.18 -5.21
C LEU A 276 -32.05 -10.92 -6.24
N LYS A 277 -30.79 -11.25 -5.91
CA LYS A 277 -29.94 -12.09 -6.77
C LYS A 277 -30.61 -13.45 -7.05
N ASP A 278 -31.01 -14.17 -6.00
CA ASP A 278 -31.56 -15.52 -6.12
C ASP A 278 -32.89 -15.55 -6.89
N THR A 279 -33.77 -14.57 -6.65
CA THR A 279 -35.03 -14.43 -7.41
C THR A 279 -34.78 -14.14 -8.88
N MET A 280 -33.79 -13.30 -9.22
CA MET A 280 -33.42 -13.03 -10.61
C MET A 280 -32.76 -14.22 -11.29
N THR A 281 -31.93 -14.98 -10.58
CA THR A 281 -31.34 -16.23 -11.09
C THR A 281 -32.44 -17.28 -11.35
N MET A 282 -33.46 -17.38 -10.49
CA MET A 282 -34.63 -18.24 -10.72
C MET A 282 -35.44 -17.83 -11.97
N MET A 283 -35.47 -16.53 -12.29
CA MET A 283 -36.08 -15.99 -13.51
C MET A 283 -35.22 -16.21 -14.78
N GLY A 284 -34.01 -16.78 -14.66
CA GLY A 284 -33.12 -17.08 -15.79
C GLY A 284 -31.99 -16.06 -16.01
N LEU A 285 -31.65 -15.24 -15.01
CA LEU A 285 -30.49 -14.35 -15.07
C LEU A 285 -29.17 -15.12 -14.95
N TYR A 286 -28.20 -14.81 -15.82
CA TYR A 286 -26.84 -15.31 -15.67
C TYR A 286 -26.10 -14.60 -14.53
N ASP A 287 -25.42 -15.35 -13.66
CA ASP A 287 -24.61 -14.78 -12.57
C ASP A 287 -23.51 -13.83 -13.08
N THR A 288 -22.97 -14.09 -14.26
CA THR A 288 -21.98 -13.21 -14.90
C THR A 288 -22.59 -11.86 -15.27
N ALA A 289 -23.85 -11.82 -15.72
CA ALA A 289 -24.54 -10.57 -16.03
C ALA A 289 -24.76 -9.71 -14.76
N PHE A 290 -25.06 -10.35 -13.63
CA PHE A 290 -25.18 -9.69 -12.33
C PHE A 290 -23.88 -8.97 -11.94
N TRP A 291 -22.77 -9.70 -11.88
CA TRP A 291 -21.47 -9.15 -11.48
C TRP A 291 -20.95 -8.10 -12.48
N LEU A 292 -21.11 -8.33 -13.79
CA LEU A 292 -20.72 -7.37 -14.82
C LEU A 292 -21.54 -6.07 -14.74
N SER A 293 -22.82 -6.13 -14.37
CA SER A 293 -23.66 -4.94 -14.27
C SER A 293 -23.21 -3.98 -13.16
N TRP A 294 -22.84 -4.50 -11.98
CA TRP A 294 -22.27 -3.71 -10.89
C TRP A 294 -20.84 -3.29 -11.20
N GLY A 295 -20.04 -4.20 -11.77
CA GLY A 295 -18.64 -3.96 -12.12
C GLY A 295 -18.48 -2.86 -13.15
N LEU A 296 -19.25 -2.89 -14.24
CA LEU A 296 -19.17 -1.88 -15.30
C LEU A 296 -19.65 -0.50 -14.83
N LEU A 297 -20.70 -0.45 -13.99
CA LEU A 297 -21.19 0.81 -13.41
C LEU A 297 -20.11 1.46 -12.53
N TYR A 298 -19.52 0.71 -11.62
CA TYR A 298 -18.50 1.25 -10.73
C TYR A 298 -17.18 1.49 -11.46
N ALA A 299 -16.81 0.68 -12.45
CA ALA A 299 -15.66 0.94 -13.29
C ALA A 299 -15.81 2.29 -14.02
N ALA A 300 -17.00 2.61 -14.56
CA ALA A 300 -17.26 3.90 -15.20
C ALA A 300 -17.23 5.10 -14.21
N LEU A 301 -17.71 4.91 -12.97
CA LEU A 301 -17.62 5.95 -11.94
C LEU A 301 -16.18 6.17 -11.50
N VAL A 302 -15.44 5.09 -11.26
CA VAL A 302 -14.04 5.12 -10.85
C VAL A 302 -13.14 5.68 -11.95
N THR A 303 -13.36 5.34 -13.23
CA THR A 303 -12.61 5.95 -14.33
C THR A 303 -12.82 7.47 -14.36
N ALA A 304 -14.07 7.93 -14.32
CA ALA A 304 -14.37 9.36 -14.31
C ALA A 304 -13.70 10.08 -13.12
N MET A 305 -13.74 9.48 -11.93
CA MET A 305 -13.12 10.05 -10.74
C MET A 305 -11.59 9.99 -10.76
N SER A 306 -10.99 8.93 -11.29
CA SER A 306 -9.54 8.83 -11.46
C SER A 306 -9.00 9.86 -12.45
N ILE A 307 -9.71 10.14 -13.55
CA ILE A 307 -9.37 11.22 -14.49
C ILE A 307 -9.44 12.57 -13.77
N LEU A 308 -10.55 12.84 -13.06
CA LEU A 308 -10.74 14.10 -12.35
C LEU A 308 -9.67 14.33 -11.27
N MET A 309 -9.40 13.30 -10.44
CA MET A 309 -8.36 13.36 -9.42
C MET A 309 -6.97 13.53 -10.01
N ALA A 310 -6.65 12.84 -11.11
CA ALA A 310 -5.36 12.97 -11.77
C ALA A 310 -5.15 14.38 -12.35
N ILE A 311 -6.17 14.96 -13.00
CA ILE A 311 -6.13 16.36 -13.46
C ILE A 311 -5.87 17.29 -12.27
N ILE A 312 -6.66 17.17 -11.20
CA ILE A 312 -6.50 18.03 -10.03
C ILE A 312 -5.12 17.84 -9.41
N ALA A 313 -4.62 16.62 -9.30
CA ALA A 313 -3.32 16.34 -8.68
C ALA A 313 -2.13 16.89 -9.49
N THR A 314 -2.17 16.81 -10.84
CA THR A 314 -1.07 17.29 -11.69
C THR A 314 -1.09 18.80 -11.94
N TYR A 315 -2.28 19.42 -11.96
CA TYR A 315 -2.40 20.88 -12.19
C TYR A 315 -2.36 21.71 -10.91
N THR A 316 -2.20 21.09 -9.74
CA THR A 316 -2.07 21.78 -8.45
C THR A 316 -0.68 21.60 -7.86
N ALA A 317 -0.41 22.23 -6.71
CA ALA A 317 0.85 22.11 -5.97
C ALA A 317 1.10 20.72 -5.34
N LEU A 318 0.36 19.69 -5.77
CA LEU A 318 0.48 18.33 -5.23
C LEU A 318 1.51 17.53 -6.03
N PHE A 319 1.41 17.49 -7.38
CA PHE A 319 2.39 16.84 -8.27
C PHE A 319 2.69 17.67 -9.55
N PRO A 320 3.26 18.88 -9.45
CA PRO A 320 3.51 19.74 -10.61
C PRO A 320 4.50 19.19 -11.66
N TYR A 321 5.49 18.37 -11.27
CA TYR A 321 6.52 17.83 -12.16
C TYR A 321 6.17 16.45 -12.74
N SER A 322 5.13 15.79 -12.23
CA SER A 322 4.76 14.43 -12.62
C SER A 322 3.87 14.36 -13.87
N ASP A 323 4.04 13.31 -14.67
CA ASP A 323 3.23 13.09 -15.86
C ASP A 323 1.79 12.67 -15.50
N PHE A 324 0.81 13.35 -16.11
CA PHE A 324 -0.61 13.03 -15.95
C PHE A 324 -0.93 11.55 -16.15
N PHE A 325 -0.36 10.92 -17.18
CA PHE A 325 -0.67 9.53 -17.53
C PHE A 325 -0.20 8.54 -16.46
N VAL A 326 0.95 8.79 -15.83
CA VAL A 326 1.52 7.91 -14.79
C VAL A 326 0.63 7.98 -13.54
N ILE A 327 0.28 9.20 -13.11
CA ILE A 327 -0.62 9.43 -11.96
C ILE A 327 -2.00 8.84 -12.23
N PHE A 328 -2.57 9.11 -13.42
CA PHE A 328 -3.84 8.54 -13.84
C PHE A 328 -3.82 7.00 -13.80
N SER A 329 -2.80 6.37 -14.39
CA SER A 329 -2.69 4.91 -14.43
C SER A 329 -2.64 4.29 -13.04
N LEU A 330 -1.90 4.91 -12.12
CA LEU A 330 -1.75 4.44 -10.75
C LEU A 330 -3.06 4.53 -9.97
N ILE A 331 -3.76 5.68 -10.05
CA ILE A 331 -5.07 5.90 -9.42
C ILE A 331 -6.15 5.00 -10.05
N PHE A 332 -6.14 4.86 -11.38
CA PHE A 332 -7.11 4.05 -12.11
C PHE A 332 -6.99 2.55 -11.78
N LEU A 333 -5.76 2.00 -11.79
CA LEU A 333 -5.53 0.59 -11.46
C LEU A 333 -5.92 0.28 -10.02
N TYR A 334 -5.59 1.14 -9.06
CA TYR A 334 -6.07 0.99 -7.68
C TYR A 334 -7.59 1.03 -7.60
N GLY A 335 -8.22 1.97 -8.31
CA GLY A 335 -9.67 2.07 -8.39
C GLY A 335 -10.32 0.77 -8.89
N ILE A 336 -9.84 0.19 -9.99
CA ILE A 336 -10.35 -1.10 -10.50
C ILE A 336 -10.06 -2.26 -9.53
N SER A 337 -8.86 -2.31 -8.95
CA SER A 337 -8.50 -3.32 -7.95
C SER A 337 -9.43 -3.26 -6.73
N SER A 338 -9.79 -2.06 -6.27
CA SER A 338 -10.70 -1.84 -5.14
C SER A 338 -12.12 -2.38 -5.39
N ILE A 339 -12.59 -2.36 -6.65
CA ILE A 339 -13.88 -2.95 -7.05
C ILE A 339 -13.81 -4.48 -6.91
N PHE A 340 -12.76 -5.11 -7.41
CA PHE A 340 -12.59 -6.55 -7.30
C PHE A 340 -12.36 -7.00 -5.85
N PHE A 341 -11.63 -6.22 -5.06
CA PHE A 341 -11.50 -6.42 -3.61
C PHE A 341 -12.87 -6.38 -2.91
N SER A 342 -13.74 -5.45 -3.29
CA SER A 342 -15.11 -5.35 -2.75
C SER A 342 -15.96 -6.57 -3.13
N PHE A 343 -15.84 -7.05 -4.37
CA PHE A 343 -16.52 -8.28 -4.81
C PHE A 343 -16.02 -9.52 -4.08
N MET A 344 -14.72 -9.60 -3.79
CA MET A 344 -14.13 -10.69 -3.00
C MET A 344 -14.68 -10.71 -1.57
N LEU A 345 -14.86 -9.55 -0.93
CA LEU A 345 -15.39 -9.46 0.44
C LEU A 345 -16.88 -9.75 0.54
N THR A 346 -17.66 -9.46 -0.51
CA THR A 346 -19.13 -9.52 -0.43
C THR A 346 -19.69 -10.91 -0.08
N PRO A 347 -19.20 -12.04 -0.63
CA PRO A 347 -19.63 -13.38 -0.24
C PRO A 347 -19.33 -13.78 1.22
N LEU A 348 -18.39 -13.12 1.90
CA LEU A 348 -17.97 -13.49 3.26
C LEU A 348 -18.98 -13.08 4.34
N PHE A 349 -19.87 -12.14 4.04
CA PHE A 349 -20.74 -11.51 5.02
C PHE A 349 -22.21 -11.58 4.63
N LYS A 350 -23.07 -11.94 5.59
CA LYS A 350 -24.53 -11.99 5.38
C LYS A 350 -25.22 -10.63 5.57
N LYS A 351 -24.62 -9.72 6.34
CA LYS A 351 -25.21 -8.40 6.68
C LYS A 351 -24.46 -7.27 5.97
N PRO A 352 -25.12 -6.41 5.17
CA PRO A 352 -24.47 -5.42 4.31
C PRO A 352 -23.74 -4.33 5.09
N LYS A 353 -24.34 -3.81 6.17
CA LYS A 353 -23.71 -2.78 7.00
C LYS A 353 -22.42 -3.28 7.67
N PHE A 354 -22.47 -4.49 8.22
CA PHE A 354 -21.30 -5.12 8.83
C PHE A 354 -20.21 -5.39 7.78
N ALA A 355 -20.58 -5.93 6.62
CA ALA A 355 -19.66 -6.17 5.50
C ALA A 355 -18.94 -4.88 5.07
N SER A 356 -19.69 -3.78 4.97
CA SER A 356 -19.13 -2.47 4.60
C SER A 356 -18.18 -1.91 5.65
N THR A 357 -18.50 -2.04 6.95
CA THR A 357 -17.61 -1.56 8.01
C THR A 357 -16.31 -2.35 8.01
N VAL A 358 -16.38 -3.68 7.89
CA VAL A 358 -15.19 -4.54 7.82
C VAL A 358 -14.38 -4.25 6.55
N GLY A 359 -15.05 -4.10 5.40
CA GLY A 359 -14.40 -3.72 4.14
C GLY A 359 -13.62 -2.42 4.27
N SER A 360 -14.26 -1.35 4.77
CA SER A 360 -13.62 -0.06 5.04
C SER A 360 -12.40 -0.20 5.96
N MET A 361 -12.58 -0.90 7.09
CA MET A 361 -11.51 -1.09 8.08
C MET A 361 -10.31 -1.82 7.47
N LEU A 362 -10.54 -2.86 6.67
CA LEU A 362 -9.47 -3.56 5.97
C LEU A 362 -8.73 -2.65 4.98
N THR A 363 -9.44 -1.81 4.22
CA THR A 363 -8.79 -0.85 3.30
C THR A 363 -7.88 0.12 4.05
N VAL A 364 -8.33 0.63 5.20
CA VAL A 364 -7.54 1.54 6.04
C VAL A 364 -6.34 0.81 6.65
N VAL A 365 -6.54 -0.36 7.24
CA VAL A 365 -5.46 -1.12 7.89
C VAL A 365 -4.39 -1.49 6.86
N PHE A 366 -4.76 -2.00 5.70
CA PHE A 366 -3.81 -2.30 4.63
C PHE A 366 -3.13 -1.03 4.11
N GLY A 367 -3.88 0.07 3.95
CA GLY A 367 -3.32 1.38 3.61
C GLY A 367 -2.29 1.89 4.61
N CYS A 368 -2.49 1.64 5.91
CA CYS A 368 -1.54 2.03 6.96
C CYS A 368 -0.30 1.11 7.01
N MET A 369 -0.38 -0.15 6.56
CA MET A 369 0.78 -1.04 6.54
C MET A 369 1.90 -0.55 5.61
N SER A 370 1.58 0.24 4.58
CA SER A 370 2.61 0.88 3.75
C SER A 370 3.44 1.92 4.51
N LEU A 371 2.95 2.48 5.61
CA LEU A 371 3.67 3.50 6.37
C LEU A 371 5.00 3.00 6.91
N PHE A 372 5.08 1.71 7.22
CA PHE A 372 6.34 1.09 7.63
C PHE A 372 7.42 1.25 6.55
N THR A 373 7.06 1.24 5.26
CA THR A 373 7.99 1.46 4.15
C THR A 373 8.49 2.91 4.07
N VAL A 374 7.68 3.88 4.51
CA VAL A 374 8.03 5.31 4.50
C VAL A 374 8.81 5.71 5.77
N LEU A 375 8.47 5.14 6.92
CA LEU A 375 9.10 5.50 8.19
C LEU A 375 10.47 4.83 8.38
N MET A 376 10.62 3.57 7.96
CA MET A 376 11.85 2.79 8.12
C MET A 376 12.82 3.04 6.97
N ARG A 377 14.08 3.34 7.29
CA ARG A 377 15.12 3.67 6.29
C ARG A 377 15.58 2.45 5.49
N ASP A 378 15.64 1.27 6.13
CA ASP A 378 16.15 0.02 5.56
C ASP A 378 15.04 -1.06 5.53
N PHE A 379 14.00 -0.83 4.73
CA PHE A 379 12.93 -1.81 4.60
C PHE A 379 13.24 -2.86 3.50
N PRO A 380 13.16 -4.17 3.79
CA PRO A 380 13.57 -5.19 2.84
C PRO A 380 12.65 -5.25 1.61
N GLN A 381 13.25 -5.23 0.41
CA GLN A 381 12.54 -5.32 -0.87
C GLN A 381 11.51 -6.46 -0.97
N PRO A 382 11.79 -7.73 -0.57
CA PRO A 382 10.79 -8.80 -0.69
C PRO A 382 9.53 -8.55 0.15
N LEU A 383 9.66 -7.83 1.28
CA LEU A 383 8.53 -7.49 2.13
C LEU A 383 7.66 -6.40 1.50
N VAL A 384 8.25 -5.48 0.73
CA VAL A 384 7.51 -4.51 -0.10
C VAL A 384 6.66 -5.25 -1.13
N TRP A 385 7.22 -6.27 -1.78
CA TRP A 385 6.50 -7.04 -2.80
C TRP A 385 5.33 -7.81 -2.19
N LEU A 386 5.51 -8.37 -0.99
CA LEU A 386 4.43 -9.02 -0.25
C LEU A 386 3.33 -8.02 0.13
N LEU A 387 3.71 -6.83 0.62
CA LEU A 387 2.75 -5.76 0.93
C LEU A 387 2.01 -5.27 -0.31
N CYS A 388 2.67 -5.22 -1.47
CA CYS A 388 2.05 -4.85 -2.74
C CYS A 388 1.01 -5.85 -3.26
N LEU A 389 0.86 -7.04 -2.66
CA LEU A 389 -0.26 -7.95 -2.93
C LEU A 389 -1.58 -7.46 -2.29
N LEU A 390 -1.48 -6.53 -1.34
CA LEU A 390 -2.60 -5.82 -0.75
C LEU A 390 -2.77 -4.50 -1.50
N SER A 391 -3.80 -4.37 -2.33
CA SER A 391 -3.90 -3.22 -3.23
C SER A 391 -3.92 -1.84 -2.55
N PRO A 392 -4.51 -1.64 -1.36
CA PRO A 392 -4.39 -0.36 -0.66
C PRO A 392 -2.95 -0.04 -0.24
N SER A 393 -2.18 -1.06 0.14
CA SER A 393 -0.75 -0.91 0.46
C SER A 393 0.05 -0.62 -0.81
N ALA A 394 -0.18 -1.35 -1.90
CA ALA A 394 0.49 -1.16 -3.19
C ALA A 394 0.30 0.27 -3.72
N PHE A 395 -0.94 0.76 -3.71
CA PHE A 395 -1.26 2.13 -4.11
C PHE A 395 -0.57 3.17 -3.22
N SER A 396 -0.59 2.97 -1.90
CA SER A 396 0.06 3.86 -0.95
C SER A 396 1.58 3.91 -1.13
N ILE A 397 2.22 2.76 -1.37
CA ILE A 397 3.67 2.67 -1.71
C ILE A 397 3.95 3.37 -3.05
N GLY A 398 3.08 3.20 -4.05
CA GLY A 398 3.19 3.87 -5.34
C GLY A 398 3.11 5.40 -5.22
N ILE A 399 2.15 5.92 -4.47
CA ILE A 399 2.03 7.35 -4.19
C ILE A 399 3.22 7.87 -3.37
N ALA A 400 3.67 7.12 -2.36
CA ALA A 400 4.87 7.46 -1.61
C ALA A 400 6.08 7.61 -2.55
N GLN A 401 6.23 6.72 -3.53
CA GLN A 401 7.29 6.85 -4.52
C GLN A 401 7.12 8.06 -5.44
N VAL A 402 5.89 8.39 -5.86
CA VAL A 402 5.61 9.62 -6.62
C VAL A 402 6.01 10.86 -5.82
N VAL A 403 5.59 10.97 -4.55
CA VAL A 403 5.93 12.11 -3.69
C VAL A 403 7.46 12.20 -3.49
N TYR A 404 8.16 11.07 -3.42
CA TYR A 404 9.62 11.04 -3.33
C TYR A 404 10.28 11.63 -4.59
N LEU A 405 9.84 11.22 -5.78
CA LEU A 405 10.37 11.73 -7.05
C LEU A 405 10.00 13.21 -7.27
N GLU A 406 8.80 13.62 -6.84
CA GLU A 406 8.35 15.00 -6.88
C GLU A 406 9.23 15.89 -5.98
N ALA A 407 9.54 15.42 -4.78
CA ALA A 407 10.41 16.14 -3.86
C ALA A 407 11.86 16.23 -4.35
N GLN A 408 12.32 15.32 -5.21
CA GLN A 408 13.63 15.42 -5.87
C GLN A 408 13.63 16.38 -7.07
N GLY A 409 12.46 16.77 -7.57
CA GLY A 409 12.31 17.58 -8.78
C GLY A 409 12.38 16.79 -10.09
N ASP A 410 12.55 15.46 -10.03
CA ASP A 410 12.53 14.58 -11.21
C ASP A 410 11.10 14.32 -11.69
N GLY A 411 10.15 14.28 -10.76
CA GLY A 411 8.75 13.94 -11.04
C GLY A 411 8.53 12.48 -11.44
N ALA A 412 7.28 12.03 -11.40
CA ALA A 412 6.90 10.71 -11.89
C ALA A 412 6.70 10.72 -13.42
N VAL A 413 7.82 10.62 -14.15
CA VAL A 413 7.88 10.56 -15.62
C VAL A 413 8.25 9.16 -16.07
N PHE A 414 7.88 8.78 -17.31
CA PHE A 414 8.17 7.43 -17.84
C PHE A 414 9.63 6.98 -17.73
N SER A 415 10.58 7.91 -17.90
CA SER A 415 12.02 7.67 -17.75
C SER A 415 12.44 7.37 -16.30
N SER A 416 11.72 7.95 -15.33
CA SER A 416 12.04 7.91 -13.91
C SER A 416 11.32 6.77 -13.16
N LEU A 417 10.57 5.90 -13.85
CA LEU A 417 9.86 4.77 -13.20
C LEU A 417 10.77 3.79 -12.46
N THR A 418 12.04 3.73 -12.85
CA THR A 418 13.03 2.85 -12.22
C THR A 418 13.83 3.54 -11.12
N ASN A 419 13.67 4.86 -10.96
CA ASN A 419 14.43 5.66 -10.01
C ASN A 419 13.83 5.60 -8.60
N GLY A 420 14.72 5.72 -7.62
CA GLY A 420 14.40 5.77 -6.18
C GLY A 420 14.44 4.42 -5.47
N PRO A 421 14.14 4.40 -4.16
CA PRO A 421 14.37 3.23 -3.30
C PRO A 421 13.46 2.05 -3.66
N HIS A 422 12.24 2.34 -4.11
CA HIS A 422 11.26 1.36 -4.55
C HIS A 422 10.76 1.76 -5.93
N PRO A 423 11.16 1.05 -7.01
CA PRO A 423 10.79 1.42 -8.37
C PRO A 423 9.27 1.51 -8.56
N LEU A 424 8.78 2.61 -9.14
CA LEU A 424 7.36 2.91 -9.34
C LEU A 424 6.65 1.87 -10.23
N TYR A 425 7.40 1.20 -11.13
CA TYR A 425 6.84 0.14 -11.96
C TYR A 425 6.34 -1.07 -11.13
N VAL A 426 6.90 -1.31 -9.94
CA VAL A 426 6.53 -2.46 -9.10
C VAL A 426 5.08 -2.32 -8.59
N PRO A 427 4.68 -1.22 -7.92
CA PRO A 427 3.28 -0.97 -7.59
C PRO A 427 2.32 -1.02 -8.79
N LEU A 428 2.71 -0.49 -9.95
CA LEU A 428 1.86 -0.50 -11.15
C LEU A 428 1.57 -1.94 -11.64
N VAL A 429 2.62 -2.76 -11.75
CA VAL A 429 2.47 -4.17 -12.16
C VAL A 429 1.72 -4.97 -11.11
N MET A 430 2.02 -4.76 -9.83
CA MET A 430 1.34 -5.45 -8.73
C MET A 430 -0.14 -5.10 -8.65
N LEU A 431 -0.54 -3.83 -8.82
CA LEU A 431 -1.95 -3.44 -8.87
C LEU A 431 -2.70 -4.10 -10.04
N ALA A 432 -2.06 -4.28 -11.19
CA ALA A 432 -2.64 -5.01 -12.31
C ALA A 432 -2.79 -6.51 -12.00
N LEU A 433 -1.81 -7.11 -11.32
CA LEU A 433 -1.88 -8.49 -10.83
C LEU A 433 -2.97 -8.67 -9.77
N ASP A 434 -3.11 -7.73 -8.84
CA ASP A 434 -4.15 -7.73 -7.81
C ASP A 434 -5.55 -7.73 -8.44
N CYS A 435 -5.75 -7.01 -9.54
CA CYS A 435 -7.02 -7.02 -10.26
C CYS A 435 -7.39 -8.45 -10.71
N ILE A 436 -6.43 -9.17 -11.29
CA ILE A 436 -6.63 -10.55 -11.74
C ILE A 436 -6.84 -11.47 -10.53
N PHE A 437 -6.00 -11.33 -9.50
CA PHE A 437 -6.03 -12.16 -8.30
C PHE A 437 -7.34 -12.00 -7.53
N TYR A 438 -7.77 -10.77 -7.24
CA TYR A 438 -9.03 -10.51 -6.53
C TYR A 438 -10.25 -10.91 -7.37
N LEU A 439 -10.22 -10.76 -8.69
CA LEU A 439 -11.30 -11.25 -9.55
C LEU A 439 -11.43 -12.77 -9.48
N LEU A 440 -10.31 -13.50 -9.60
CA LEU A 440 -10.30 -14.96 -9.47
C LEU A 440 -10.79 -15.41 -8.09
N LEU A 441 -10.32 -14.73 -7.03
CA LEU A 441 -10.70 -15.03 -5.65
C LEU A 441 -12.19 -14.71 -5.40
N ALA A 442 -12.73 -13.64 -5.97
CA ALA A 442 -14.14 -13.30 -5.90
C ALA A 442 -15.02 -14.38 -6.58
N LEU A 443 -14.64 -14.83 -7.78
CA LEU A 443 -15.33 -15.92 -8.48
C LEU A 443 -15.25 -17.24 -7.70
N TYR A 444 -14.10 -17.53 -7.08
CA TYR A 444 -13.91 -18.72 -6.25
C TYR A 444 -14.78 -18.67 -4.99
N LEU A 445 -14.76 -17.57 -4.25
CA LEU A 445 -15.52 -17.41 -3.01
C LEU A 445 -17.05 -17.42 -3.26
N ASP A 446 -17.54 -16.84 -4.35
CA ASP A 446 -18.97 -16.88 -4.69
C ASP A 446 -19.46 -18.33 -4.96
N GLN A 447 -18.58 -19.23 -5.43
CA GLN A 447 -18.90 -20.65 -5.65
C GLN A 447 -18.79 -21.51 -4.37
N VAL A 448 -17.87 -21.18 -3.47
CA VAL A 448 -17.60 -21.94 -2.24
C VAL A 448 -18.55 -21.55 -1.09
N LEU A 449 -18.98 -20.29 -1.07
CA LEU A 449 -19.89 -19.73 -0.07
C LEU A 449 -21.21 -19.27 -0.72
N PRO A 450 -22.01 -20.17 -1.34
CA PRO A 450 -23.32 -19.77 -1.80
C PRO A 450 -24.22 -19.42 -0.61
N GLY A 451 -25.17 -18.51 -0.84
CA GLY A 451 -26.21 -18.14 0.11
C GLY A 451 -27.10 -19.33 0.51
N ASP A 452 -28.06 -19.09 1.40
CA ASP A 452 -28.82 -20.12 2.12
C ASP A 452 -29.54 -21.17 1.23
N PHE A 453 -29.69 -20.96 -0.10
CA PHE A 453 -30.35 -21.88 -1.04
C PHE A 453 -29.48 -22.30 -2.25
N GLY A 454 -28.22 -21.88 -2.34
CA GLY A 454 -27.34 -22.30 -3.43
C GLY A 454 -26.61 -23.61 -3.12
N ILE A 455 -26.37 -24.44 -4.13
CA ILE A 455 -25.63 -25.70 -3.96
C ILE A 455 -24.17 -25.38 -3.62
N LYS A 456 -23.76 -25.57 -2.36
CA LYS A 456 -22.38 -25.40 -1.90
C LYS A 456 -21.43 -26.31 -2.65
N ARG A 457 -20.53 -25.75 -3.47
CA ARG A 457 -19.43 -26.50 -4.07
C ARG A 457 -18.34 -26.70 -3.01
N SER A 458 -17.74 -27.90 -2.97
CA SER A 458 -16.65 -28.19 -2.03
C SER A 458 -15.44 -27.27 -2.28
N MET A 459 -14.71 -26.86 -1.25
CA MET A 459 -13.55 -25.95 -1.35
C MET A 459 -12.56 -26.34 -2.48
N LEU A 460 -12.27 -27.64 -2.65
CA LEU A 460 -11.35 -28.13 -3.67
C LEU A 460 -12.05 -28.58 -4.97
N TYR A 461 -13.13 -27.92 -5.40
CA TYR A 461 -13.89 -28.37 -6.57
C TYR A 461 -13.06 -28.37 -7.87
N PHE A 462 -12.09 -27.46 -8.00
CA PHE A 462 -11.21 -27.34 -9.16
C PHE A 462 -10.24 -28.52 -9.32
N LEU A 463 -9.99 -29.28 -8.24
CA LEU A 463 -9.16 -30.50 -8.26
C LEU A 463 -9.98 -31.76 -8.57
N LYS A 464 -11.31 -31.69 -8.59
CA LYS A 464 -12.14 -32.85 -8.92
C LYS A 464 -12.15 -33.08 -10.43
N PRO A 465 -11.78 -34.28 -10.91
CA PRO A 465 -11.83 -34.63 -12.34
C PRO A 465 -13.23 -34.40 -12.96
N SER A 466 -14.29 -34.49 -12.15
CA SER A 466 -15.68 -34.24 -12.57
C SER A 466 -15.97 -32.78 -12.99
N TYR A 467 -15.13 -31.81 -12.61
CA TYR A 467 -15.27 -30.42 -13.07
C TYR A 467 -14.71 -30.24 -14.49
N TRP A 468 -13.59 -30.88 -14.79
CA TRP A 468 -12.89 -30.82 -16.08
C TRP A 468 -13.46 -31.80 -17.10
N SER A 469 -13.92 -32.96 -16.63
CA SER A 469 -14.65 -33.92 -17.45
C SER A 469 -16.08 -33.43 -17.64
N LYS A 470 -16.32 -32.71 -18.74
CA LYS A 470 -17.67 -32.57 -19.32
C LYS A 470 -18.17 -33.97 -19.69
N HIS A 471 -18.73 -34.70 -18.73
CA HIS A 471 -19.63 -35.79 -19.06
C HIS A 471 -20.80 -35.12 -19.77
N ARG A 472 -20.83 -35.22 -21.09
CA ARG A 472 -22.02 -34.96 -21.89
C ARG A 472 -23.08 -35.83 -21.24
N LYS A 473 -24.01 -35.24 -20.47
CA LYS A 473 -25.24 -35.94 -20.12
C LYS A 473 -25.88 -36.24 -21.46
N ARG A 474 -25.73 -37.48 -21.92
CA ARG A 474 -26.43 -38.01 -23.08
C ARG A 474 -27.89 -37.93 -22.66
N TYR A 475 -28.59 -36.90 -23.14
CA TYR A 475 -30.05 -36.92 -23.12
C TYR A 475 -30.41 -38.14 -23.95
N VAL A 476 -30.77 -39.24 -23.27
CA VAL A 476 -31.38 -40.39 -23.91
C VAL A 476 -32.73 -39.87 -24.39
N GLU A 477 -32.82 -39.65 -25.70
CA GLU A 477 -34.02 -39.20 -26.37
C GLU A 477 -35.13 -40.23 -26.08
N VAL A 478 -36.27 -39.74 -25.60
CA VAL A 478 -37.38 -40.54 -25.06
C VAL A 478 -37.87 -41.60 -26.07
N SER A 479 -37.70 -41.37 -27.38
CA SER A 479 -37.97 -42.37 -28.42
C SER A 479 -37.23 -43.68 -28.20
N SER A 480 -35.95 -43.62 -27.81
CA SER A 480 -35.08 -44.80 -27.70
C SER A 480 -35.40 -45.72 -26.51
N VAL A 481 -36.15 -45.24 -25.51
CA VAL A 481 -36.62 -46.07 -24.39
C VAL A 481 -37.92 -46.78 -24.75
N TYR A 482 -38.82 -46.11 -25.49
CA TYR A 482 -40.03 -46.74 -26.02
C TYR A 482 -39.74 -47.77 -27.12
N ASP A 483 -38.73 -47.50 -27.96
CA ASP A 483 -38.25 -48.46 -28.96
C ASP A 483 -37.57 -49.67 -28.29
N ALA A 484 -37.00 -49.51 -27.10
CA ALA A 484 -36.42 -50.63 -26.33
C ALA A 484 -37.48 -51.46 -25.59
N GLU A 485 -38.56 -50.83 -25.10
CA GLU A 485 -39.73 -51.54 -24.54
C GLU A 485 -40.54 -52.27 -25.61
N ALA A 486 -40.68 -51.70 -26.81
CA ALA A 486 -41.35 -52.35 -27.94
C ALA A 486 -40.57 -53.56 -28.49
N ASN A 487 -39.24 -53.59 -28.29
CA ASN A 487 -38.35 -54.66 -28.75
C ASN A 487 -38.00 -55.70 -27.67
N GLY A 488 -38.68 -55.71 -26.52
CA GLY A 488 -38.65 -56.85 -25.60
C GLY A 488 -37.32 -57.11 -24.88
N ALA A 489 -36.59 -56.07 -24.45
CA ALA A 489 -35.43 -56.24 -23.57
C ALA A 489 -35.84 -56.31 -22.09
N PRO A 490 -35.27 -57.23 -21.27
CA PRO A 490 -35.69 -57.42 -19.88
C PRO A 490 -34.94 -56.44 -18.97
N GLY A 491 -35.67 -55.53 -18.33
CA GLY A 491 -35.12 -54.57 -17.38
C GLY A 491 -36.22 -54.01 -16.48
N ARG A 492 -36.81 -54.90 -15.69
CA ARG A 492 -37.91 -54.61 -14.75
C ARG A 492 -37.34 -53.85 -13.55
N ASP A 493 -37.55 -52.54 -13.50
CA ASP A 493 -37.42 -51.76 -12.25
C ASP A 493 -38.83 -51.58 -11.69
N GLU A 494 -39.17 -52.33 -10.64
CA GLU A 494 -40.53 -52.45 -10.05
C GLU A 494 -41.10 -51.15 -9.44
N CYS A 495 -40.40 -50.02 -9.56
CA CYS A 495 -40.72 -48.76 -8.90
C CYS A 495 -41.13 -47.62 -9.85
N VAL A 496 -41.35 -47.91 -11.14
CA VAL A 496 -41.78 -46.90 -12.12
C VAL A 496 -43.24 -47.15 -12.52
N GLU A 497 -44.13 -46.25 -12.08
CA GLU A 497 -45.52 -46.28 -12.48
C GLU A 497 -45.65 -45.92 -13.99
N PRO A 498 -46.32 -46.74 -14.81
CA PRO A 498 -46.43 -46.48 -16.24
C PRO A 498 -47.30 -45.25 -16.50
N VAL A 499 -46.75 -44.27 -17.20
CA VAL A 499 -47.47 -43.05 -17.59
C VAL A 499 -48.59 -43.41 -18.58
N SER A 500 -49.81 -42.93 -18.31
CA SER A 500 -50.97 -43.18 -19.17
C SER A 500 -50.78 -42.60 -20.58
N PRO A 501 -51.32 -43.26 -21.62
CA PRO A 501 -51.01 -42.95 -23.02
C PRO A 501 -51.35 -41.52 -23.44
N GLU A 502 -52.22 -40.82 -22.71
CA GLU A 502 -52.64 -39.43 -22.95
C GLU A 502 -51.55 -38.39 -22.63
N PHE A 503 -50.57 -38.74 -21.79
CA PHE A 503 -49.50 -37.84 -21.38
C PHE A 503 -48.17 -38.08 -22.09
N ARG A 504 -48.08 -39.11 -22.95
CA ARG A 504 -46.89 -39.40 -23.75
C ARG A 504 -46.58 -38.24 -24.69
N GLY A 505 -45.42 -37.62 -24.53
CA GLY A 505 -44.99 -36.48 -25.34
C GLY A 505 -45.45 -35.10 -24.84
N LYS A 506 -46.10 -35.02 -23.67
CA LYS A 506 -46.47 -33.76 -22.98
C LYS A 506 -45.78 -33.61 -21.62
N GLU A 507 -44.61 -34.21 -21.46
CA GLU A 507 -43.89 -34.25 -20.19
C GLU A 507 -43.07 -32.96 -19.97
N ALA A 508 -43.36 -32.22 -18.90
CA ALA A 508 -42.66 -30.97 -18.58
C ALA A 508 -41.50 -31.16 -17.57
N ILE A 509 -41.56 -32.19 -16.71
CA ILE A 509 -40.55 -32.48 -15.68
C ILE A 509 -40.38 -34.00 -15.59
N ARG A 510 -39.12 -34.48 -15.62
CA ARG A 510 -38.76 -35.89 -15.42
C ARG A 510 -37.93 -36.02 -14.14
N ILE A 511 -38.42 -36.76 -13.15
CA ILE A 511 -37.66 -37.09 -11.94
C ILE A 511 -37.31 -38.58 -12.03
N SER A 512 -36.04 -38.91 -11.87
CA SER A 512 -35.52 -40.29 -11.93
C SER A 512 -34.64 -40.53 -10.71
N ASN A 513 -34.55 -41.79 -10.27
CA ASN A 513 -33.81 -42.21 -9.07
C ASN A 513 -34.28 -41.57 -7.76
N ILE A 514 -35.60 -41.54 -7.53
CA ILE A 514 -36.12 -41.31 -6.17
C ILE A 514 -36.02 -42.65 -5.43
N CYS A 515 -35.08 -42.75 -4.50
CA CYS A 515 -35.11 -43.79 -3.48
C CYS A 515 -35.74 -43.19 -2.22
N LYS A 516 -36.75 -43.88 -1.68
CA LYS A 516 -37.28 -43.58 -0.35
C LYS A 516 -36.21 -43.98 0.67
N VAL A 517 -35.74 -43.01 1.47
CA VAL A 517 -34.87 -43.29 2.64
C VAL A 517 -35.72 -43.88 3.75
#